data_AF-A0A6I3KYU4-F1
#
_entry.id   AF-A0A6I3KYU4-F1
#
_cell.length_a   1.000
_cell.length_b   1.000
_cell.length_c   1.000
_cell.angle_alpha   90.00
_cell.angle_beta   90.00
_cell.angle_gamma   90.00
#
_symmetry.space_group_name_H-M   'P 1'
#
loop_
_entity.id
_entity.type
_entity.pdbx_description
1 polymer ?
#
loop_
_entity_poly.entity_id
_entity_poly.type
_entity_poly.pdbx_seq_one_letter_code
_entity_poly.pdbx_strand_id
1 'polypeptide(L)' 'MRKIFAVTAMALGVAGLGAATAHAETLTVDGNYASVEACAADGNNGQFQAGGVQLRGEDGWQWRCDQGNDGLWYMTIFR' A
#
# COMPACT_ATOMS: atom_id res chain seq x y z
N MET A 1 1.96 14.01 -37.18
CA MET A 1 0.88 13.39 -36.40
C MET A 1 0.91 11.88 -36.59
N ARG A 2 1.14 11.10 -35.53
CA ARG A 2 0.71 9.69 -35.49
C ARG A 2 0.63 9.24 -34.03
N LYS A 3 -0.61 9.05 -33.58
CA LYS A 3 -1.00 8.50 -32.28
C LYS A 3 -0.75 6.99 -32.34
N ILE A 4 -0.09 6.41 -31.35
CA ILE A 4 -0.21 4.98 -31.05
C ILE A 4 -0.30 4.84 -29.53
N PHE A 5 -1.52 4.61 -29.07
CA PHE A 5 -1.81 4.08 -27.75
C PHE A 5 -1.27 2.66 -27.68
N ALA A 6 -0.39 2.37 -26.73
CA ALA A 6 0.01 1.02 -26.39
C ALA A 6 -0.67 0.64 -25.07
N VAL A 7 -1.87 0.10 -25.18
CA VAL A 7 -2.52 -0.69 -24.13
C VAL A 7 -1.95 -2.09 -24.20
N THR A 8 -1.23 -2.55 -23.18
CA THR A 8 -1.01 -3.99 -22.97
C THR A 8 -0.71 -4.31 -21.51
N ALA A 9 -1.74 -4.87 -20.86
CA ALA A 9 -1.72 -5.98 -19.91
C ALA A 9 -0.81 -5.86 -18.67
N MET A 10 -1.35 -5.32 -17.57
CA MET A 10 -0.92 -5.68 -16.22
C MET A 10 -1.44 -7.08 -15.89
N ALA A 11 -0.70 -8.12 -16.27
CA ALA A 11 -0.88 -9.46 -15.74
C ALA A 11 -0.01 -9.62 -14.49
N LEU A 12 -0.59 -9.35 -13.31
CA LEU A 12 0.01 -9.70 -12.02
C LEU A 12 -1.00 -10.57 -11.29
N GLY A 13 -0.88 -11.89 -11.43
CA GLY A 13 -1.87 -12.76 -10.82
C GLY A 13 -1.58 -14.25 -10.91
N VAL A 14 -0.32 -14.70 -10.75
CA VAL A 14 -0.05 -16.09 -10.34
C VAL A 14 1.23 -16.17 -9.48
N ALA A 15 1.03 -16.29 -8.18
CA ALA A 15 1.88 -17.01 -7.22
C ALA A 15 1.02 -17.14 -5.96
N GLY A 16 0.75 -18.27 -5.33
CA GLY A 16 1.11 -19.67 -5.47
C GLY A 16 0.45 -20.33 -4.26
N LEU A 17 -0.29 -21.42 -4.45
CA LEU A 17 -0.94 -22.14 -3.36
C LEU A 17 0.11 -22.96 -2.59
N GLY A 18 0.24 -22.73 -1.29
CA GLY A 18 0.80 -23.69 -0.33
C GLY A 18 2.06 -23.27 0.41
N ALA A 19 1.89 -22.75 1.63
CA ALA A 19 2.72 -23.04 2.80
C ALA A 19 2.07 -22.36 4.02
N ALA A 20 1.98 -23.05 5.15
CA ALA A 20 1.51 -22.48 6.40
C ALA A 20 2.49 -21.39 6.87
N THR A 21 2.27 -20.15 6.46
CA THR A 21 3.01 -18.98 6.89
C THR A 21 2.12 -18.22 7.87
N ALA A 22 2.64 -17.79 9.01
CA ALA A 22 1.97 -16.79 9.83
C ALA A 22 1.48 -15.67 8.90
N HIS A 23 0.16 -15.51 8.78
CA HIS A 23 -0.43 -14.56 7.84
C HIS A 23 -0.13 -13.17 8.38
N ALA A 24 0.99 -12.57 7.95
CA ALA A 24 1.22 -11.15 8.13
C ALA A 24 0.19 -10.44 7.25
N GLU A 25 -0.91 -10.00 7.86
CA GLU A 25 -1.98 -9.33 7.14
C GLU A 25 -1.41 -8.00 6.66
N THR A 26 -1.28 -7.84 5.35
CA THR A 26 -0.71 -6.62 4.76
C THR A 26 -1.78 -5.93 3.94
N LEU A 27 -2.01 -4.66 4.22
CA LEU A 27 -2.99 -3.83 3.55
C LEU A 27 -2.32 -2.55 3.07
N THR A 28 -2.60 -2.15 1.84
CA THR A 28 -2.18 -0.84 1.33
C THR A 28 -3.27 0.17 1.69
N VAL A 29 -2.88 1.29 2.28
CA VAL A 29 -3.78 2.39 2.60
C VAL A 29 -4.21 3.06 1.31
N ASP A 30 -5.47 3.45 1.24
CA ASP A 30 -6.03 4.05 0.04
C ASP A 30 -5.43 5.45 -0.19
N GLY A 31 -4.75 5.63 -1.32
CA GLY A 31 -4.18 6.92 -1.73
C GLY A 31 -2.65 6.94 -1.81
N ASN A 32 -2.10 8.15 -1.85
CA ASN A 32 -0.67 8.39 -1.91
C ASN A 32 -0.33 9.76 -1.29
N TYR A 33 0.94 9.96 -0.96
CA TYR A 33 1.47 11.17 -0.37
C TYR A 33 2.53 11.79 -1.29
N ALA A 34 2.60 13.11 -1.32
CA ALA A 34 3.60 13.83 -2.10
C ALA A 34 5.01 13.80 -1.46
N SER A 35 5.12 13.46 -0.18
CA SER A 35 6.40 13.39 0.54
C SER A 35 6.39 12.31 1.63
N VAL A 36 7.59 11.88 2.05
CA VAL A 36 7.75 10.89 3.13
C VAL A 36 7.26 11.41 4.47
N GLU A 37 7.43 12.72 4.73
CA GLU A 37 7.01 13.36 5.98
C GLU A 37 5.49 13.37 6.13
N ALA A 38 4.76 13.61 5.04
CA ALA A 38 3.31 13.54 5.04
C ALA A 38 2.81 12.11 5.30
N CYS A 39 3.44 11.13 4.65
CA CYS A 39 3.13 9.72 4.89
C CYS A 39 3.42 9.30 6.34
N ALA A 40 4.59 9.69 6.87
CA ALA A 40 4.97 9.39 8.25
C ALA A 40 4.11 10.11 9.29
N ALA A 41 3.65 11.33 9.01
CA ALA A 41 2.76 12.07 9.91
C ALA A 41 1.41 11.35 10.07
N ASP A 42 0.83 10.87 8.96
CA ASP A 42 -0.41 10.09 8.98
C ASP A 42 -0.19 8.72 9.64
N GLY A 43 0.93 8.07 9.30
CA GLY A 43 1.41 6.85 9.96
C GLY A 43 1.45 6.97 11.50
N ASN A 44 2.08 8.04 11.99
CA ASN A 44 2.25 8.32 13.42
C ASN A 44 0.96 8.78 14.12
N ASN A 45 -0.04 9.27 13.38
CA ASN A 45 -1.37 9.52 13.92
C ASN A 45 -2.02 8.20 14.39
N GLY A 46 -1.60 7.07 13.82
CA GLY A 46 -2.02 5.74 14.26
C GLY A 46 -3.45 5.40 13.85
N GLN A 47 -4.01 6.11 12.88
CA GLN A 47 -5.31 5.86 12.27
C GLN A 47 -5.10 5.66 10.77
N PHE A 48 -5.54 4.53 10.24
CA PHE A 48 -5.32 4.14 8.85
C PHE A 48 -6.63 3.77 8.19
N GLN A 49 -6.80 4.13 6.92
CA GLN A 49 -7.95 3.70 6.13
C GLN A 49 -7.49 2.78 5.00
N ALA A 50 -7.82 1.50 5.09
CA ALA A 50 -7.42 0.53 4.08
C ALA A 50 -8.57 -0.41 3.74
N GLY A 51 -8.85 -0.58 2.44
CA GLY A 51 -9.91 -1.48 1.97
C GLY A 51 -11.30 -1.07 2.46
N GLY A 52 -11.53 0.24 2.67
CA GLY A 52 -12.79 0.77 3.18
C GLY A 52 -13.03 0.56 4.68
N VAL A 53 -12.05 0.06 5.43
CA VAL A 53 -12.13 -0.13 6.90
C VAL A 53 -11.18 0.84 7.58
N GLN A 54 -11.63 1.42 8.70
CA GLN A 54 -10.77 2.18 9.61
C GLN A 54 -10.01 1.21 10.52
N LEU A 55 -8.69 1.32 10.51
CA LEU A 55 -7.77 0.53 11.33
C LEU A 55 -6.98 1.48 12.24
N ARG A 56 -6.46 0.96 13.35
CA ARG A 56 -5.71 1.75 14.33
C ARG A 56 -4.43 1.04 14.74
N GLY A 57 -3.38 1.81 15.03
CA GLY A 57 -2.11 1.28 15.53
C GLY A 57 -2.26 0.55 16.86
N GLU A 58 -3.22 0.97 17.69
CA GLU A 58 -3.59 0.31 18.95
C GLU A 58 -4.05 -1.14 18.76
N ASP A 59 -4.57 -1.49 17.58
CA ASP A 59 -5.04 -2.85 17.27
C ASP A 59 -3.88 -3.77 16.79
N GLY A 60 -2.63 -3.34 16.97
CA GLY A 60 -1.40 -4.07 16.63
C GLY A 60 -0.88 -3.83 15.22
N TRP A 61 -1.49 -2.91 14.48
CA TRP A 61 -1.06 -2.56 13.12
C TRP A 61 0.19 -1.69 13.13
N GLN A 62 1.19 -2.13 12.37
CA GLN A 62 2.39 -1.37 12.05
C GLN A 62 2.23 -0.75 10.67
N TRP A 63 3.02 0.27 10.36
CA TRP A 63 2.99 0.98 9.08
C TRP A 63 4.40 1.18 8.52
N ARG A 64 4.48 1.30 7.19
CA ARG A 64 5.68 1.67 6.45
C ARG A 64 5.30 2.55 5.26
N CYS A 65 6.15 3.51 4.96
CA CYS A 65 6.05 4.36 3.78
C CYS A 65 7.10 3.95 2.75
N ASP A 66 6.67 3.55 1.55
CA ASP A 66 7.55 3.19 0.44
C ASP A 66 7.34 4.17 -0.72
N GLN A 67 8.41 4.61 -1.39
CA GLN A 67 8.29 5.47 -2.56
C GLN A 67 8.01 4.64 -3.82
N GLY A 68 6.98 5.02 -4.56
CA GLY A 68 6.66 4.47 -5.87
C GLY A 68 7.55 5.02 -6.98
N ASN A 69 7.55 4.33 -8.13
CA ASN A 69 8.31 4.73 -9.31
C ASN A 69 7.78 6.02 -9.98
N ASP A 70 6.63 6.51 -9.55
CA ASP A 70 6.02 7.77 -9.95
C ASP A 70 6.45 8.95 -9.05
N GLY A 71 7.30 8.69 -8.05
CA GLY A 71 7.79 9.68 -7.10
C GLY A 71 6.84 9.96 -5.94
N LEU A 72 5.67 9.33 -5.91
CA LEU A 72 4.71 9.41 -4.81
C LEU A 72 5.06 8.41 -3.71
N TRP A 73 4.54 8.63 -2.52
CA TRP A 73 4.75 7.77 -1.35
C TRP A 73 3.48 7.00 -1.02
N TYR A 74 3.63 5.73 -0.69
CA TYR A 74 2.52 4.83 -0.41
C TYR A 74 2.68 4.24 0.98
N MET A 75 1.59 4.27 1.76
CA MET A 75 1.56 3.67 3.09
C MET A 75 1.05 2.23 3.00
N THR A 76 1.84 1.32 3.52
CA THR A 76 1.45 -0.08 3.72
C THR A 76 1.38 -0.34 5.22
N ILE A 77 0.29 -0.94 5.67
CA ILE A 77 0.13 -1.40 7.05
C ILE A 77 0.21 -2.92 7.12
N PHE A 78 0.73 -3.42 8.22
CA PHE A 78 0.90 -4.86 8.43
C PHE A 78 0.79 -5.24 9.92
N ARG A 79 0.35 -6.46 10.20
CA ARG A 79 0.35 -7.06 11.54
C ARG A 79 0.72 -8.53 11.50
#